data_AF-A0A960FGI2-F1
#
_entry.id   AF-A0A960FGI2-F1
#
_cell.length_a   1.000
_cell.length_b   1.000
_cell.length_c   1.000
_cell.angle_alpha   90.00
_cell.angle_beta   90.00
_cell.angle_gamma   90.00
#
_symmetry.space_group_name_H-M   'P 1'
#
loop_
_entity.id
_entity.type
_entity.pdbx_description
1 polymer ?
#
loop_
_entity_poly.entity_id
_entity_poly.type
_entity_poly.pdbx_seq_one_letter_code
_entity_poly.pdbx_strand_id
1 'polypeptide(L)'
;MSDITVRRVSFEFPESLDDVLPGIDLIDEAYLVAFSFTMPALEPYLIRTCRAVAGRITDPALAADVQAFVGQEAQHFQNHRRVNEMVLRQLGEPAAERIRAILDELDADYRRFNAKRSDRFNLVYAEGFEAMTCAMAMSMMERAANGESTSGGFGPWRQLWAWHAAEEIEHRTVAFEAFEHLVGSYPYRVIGSLRAQFHFQRSIVRLQREVLATRGVRTRRFLPPWFRTDDGRRRYLRTFRRSYHPAALEPSPLIGMVLSMFGPT
;
A
#
# COMPACT_ATOMS: atom_id res chain seq x y z
N MET A 1 2.29 19.07 10.22
CA MET A 1 3.63 18.52 9.97
C MET A 1 3.59 17.07 10.42
N SER A 2 3.93 16.16 9.51
CA SER A 2 4.06 14.75 9.82
C SER A 2 5.53 14.51 10.18
N ASP A 3 5.80 13.85 11.31
CA ASP A 3 7.16 13.46 11.68
C ASP A 3 7.49 12.17 10.91
N ILE A 4 8.17 12.31 9.76
CA ILE A 4 8.47 11.18 8.86
C ILE A 4 9.95 10.79 8.99
N THR A 5 10.20 9.63 9.61
CA THR A 5 11.55 9.09 9.80
C THR A 5 11.83 7.98 8.79
N VAL A 6 12.87 8.14 7.97
CA VAL A 6 13.28 7.10 6.99
C VAL A 6 14.07 5.99 7.71
N ARG A 7 13.44 4.82 7.87
CA ARG A 7 14.04 3.68 8.58
C ARG A 7 14.66 2.67 7.61
N ARG A 8 15.91 2.27 7.88
CA ARG A 8 16.58 1.22 7.09
C ARG A 8 16.24 -0.17 7.61
N VAL A 9 15.03 -0.61 7.35
CA VAL A 9 14.55 -1.95 7.76
C VAL A 9 14.86 -2.99 6.68
N SER A 10 15.36 -4.14 7.11
CA SER A 10 15.53 -5.32 6.26
C SER A 10 14.98 -6.54 6.96
N PHE A 11 13.98 -7.18 6.35
CA PHE A 11 13.44 -8.43 6.85
C PHE A 11 14.14 -9.62 6.19
N GLU A 12 14.47 -10.62 7.00
CA GLU A 12 14.83 -11.95 6.52
C GLU A 12 13.60 -12.83 6.58
N PHE A 13 13.20 -13.37 5.42
CA PHE A 13 12.05 -14.25 5.33
C PHE A 13 12.54 -15.69 5.29
N PRO A 14 12.11 -16.56 6.21
CA PRO A 14 12.28 -18.00 6.06
C PRO A 14 11.67 -18.45 4.73
N GLU A 15 12.27 -19.43 4.06
CA GLU A 15 11.83 -19.82 2.71
C GLU A 15 10.47 -20.56 2.65
N SER A 16 9.72 -20.61 3.75
CA SER A 16 8.44 -21.33 3.81
C SER A 16 7.27 -20.46 3.33
N LEU A 17 6.43 -21.02 2.45
CA LEU A 17 5.19 -20.38 2.05
C LEU A 17 4.18 -20.29 3.19
N ASP A 18 4.26 -21.18 4.18
CA ASP A 18 3.31 -21.22 5.29
C ASP A 18 3.47 -20.03 6.25
N ASP A 19 4.59 -19.29 6.18
CA ASP A 19 4.79 -18.06 6.94
C ASP A 19 3.98 -16.87 6.42
N VAL A 20 3.66 -16.87 5.11
CA VAL A 20 2.85 -15.82 4.45
C VAL A 20 1.44 -16.28 4.12
N LEU A 21 1.23 -17.59 3.96
CA LEU A 21 0.00 -18.23 3.51
C LEU A 21 -0.24 -19.55 4.29
N PRO A 22 -0.43 -19.49 5.63
CA PRO A 22 -0.63 -20.68 6.47
C PRO A 22 -1.94 -21.43 6.17
N GLY A 23 -2.88 -20.80 5.46
CA GLY A 23 -4.13 -21.42 5.01
C GLY A 23 -5.27 -21.35 6.03
N ILE A 24 -5.17 -20.49 7.06
CA ILE A 24 -6.20 -20.34 8.10
C ILE A 24 -7.40 -19.57 7.55
N ASP A 25 -7.16 -18.42 6.92
CA ASP A 25 -8.12 -17.73 6.06
C ASP A 25 -7.49 -17.50 4.69
N LEU A 26 -7.42 -18.57 3.91
CA LEU A 26 -6.70 -18.61 2.65
C LEU A 26 -7.14 -17.52 1.66
N ILE A 27 -8.41 -17.11 1.67
CA ILE A 27 -8.90 -16.06 0.77
C ILE A 27 -8.30 -14.70 1.15
N ASP A 28 -8.32 -14.36 2.44
CA ASP A 28 -7.82 -13.09 2.94
C ASP A 28 -6.28 -13.03 2.94
N GLU A 29 -5.62 -14.14 3.28
CA GLU A 29 -4.16 -14.26 3.20
C GLU A 29 -3.69 -14.13 1.74
N ALA A 30 -4.36 -14.79 0.78
CA ALA A 30 -4.05 -14.64 -0.64
C ALA A 30 -4.30 -13.21 -1.15
N TYR A 31 -5.27 -12.47 -0.58
CA TYR A 31 -5.46 -11.06 -0.89
C TYR A 31 -4.23 -10.24 -0.46
N LEU A 32 -3.72 -10.49 0.74
CA LEU A 32 -2.58 -9.77 1.29
C LEU A 32 -1.29 -10.10 0.52
N VAL A 33 -1.08 -11.37 0.13
CA VAL A 33 0.00 -11.77 -0.78
C VAL A 33 -0.13 -11.07 -2.14
N ALA A 34 -1.34 -11.04 -2.72
CA ALA A 34 -1.59 -10.36 -3.99
C ALA A 34 -1.38 -8.83 -3.90
N PHE A 35 -1.67 -8.21 -2.76
CA PHE A 35 -1.38 -6.81 -2.49
C PHE A 35 0.14 -6.59 -2.40
N SER A 36 0.86 -7.44 -1.67
CA SER A 36 2.33 -7.37 -1.60
C SER A 36 2.96 -7.46 -2.99
N PHE A 37 2.44 -8.32 -3.88
CA PHE A 37 2.94 -8.45 -5.24
C PHE A 37 2.91 -7.15 -6.05
N THR A 38 1.97 -6.25 -5.80
CA THR A 38 1.86 -5.00 -6.56
C THR A 38 2.76 -3.88 -6.06
N MET A 39 3.23 -3.94 -4.81
CA MET A 39 4.06 -2.90 -4.18
C MET A 39 5.32 -2.55 -5.01
N PRO A 40 6.11 -3.53 -5.53
CA PRO A 40 7.27 -3.21 -6.35
C PRO A 40 6.99 -2.52 -7.69
N ALA A 41 5.72 -2.46 -8.15
CA ALA A 41 5.31 -1.65 -9.29
C ALA A 41 4.75 -0.29 -8.85
N LEU A 42 3.97 -0.27 -7.78
CA LEU A 42 3.30 0.92 -7.25
C LEU A 42 4.27 1.92 -6.61
N GLU A 43 5.11 1.50 -5.68
CA GLU A 43 5.92 2.42 -4.87
C GLU A 43 6.97 3.15 -5.74
N PRO A 44 7.63 2.50 -6.73
CA PRO A 44 8.44 3.23 -7.71
C PRO A 44 7.64 4.23 -8.56
N TYR A 45 6.35 3.96 -8.82
CA TYR A 45 5.47 4.91 -9.51
C TYR A 45 5.16 6.13 -8.64
N LEU A 46 4.90 5.93 -7.34
CA LEU A 46 4.70 7.01 -6.37
C LEU A 46 5.97 7.87 -6.24
N ILE A 47 7.14 7.24 -6.10
CA ILE A 47 8.44 7.91 -6.04
C ILE A 47 8.67 8.78 -7.29
N ARG A 48 8.47 8.23 -8.50
CA ARG A 48 8.67 8.99 -9.75
C ARG A 48 7.68 10.15 -9.87
N THR A 49 6.44 9.95 -9.43
CA THR A 49 5.40 10.99 -9.42
C THR A 49 5.81 12.15 -8.50
N CYS A 50 6.22 11.86 -7.26
CA CYS A 50 6.63 12.88 -6.30
C CYS A 50 7.90 13.62 -6.76
N ARG A 51 8.90 12.89 -7.27
CA ARG A 51 10.14 13.50 -7.81
C ARG A 51 9.87 14.43 -8.99
N ALA A 52 8.93 14.10 -9.87
CA ALA A 52 8.59 14.93 -11.03
C ALA A 52 7.97 16.29 -10.65
N VAL A 53 7.38 16.39 -9.46
CA VAL A 53 6.73 17.61 -9.00
C VAL A 53 7.49 18.34 -7.89
N ALA A 54 8.48 17.71 -7.26
CA ALA A 54 9.19 18.23 -6.09
C ALA A 54 9.70 19.67 -6.26
N GLY A 55 10.24 20.02 -7.42
CA GLY A 55 10.74 21.39 -7.69
C GLY A 55 9.65 22.47 -7.82
N ARG A 56 8.37 22.11 -7.83
CA ARG A 56 7.22 23.04 -7.84
C ARG A 56 6.53 23.15 -6.48
N ILE A 57 6.96 22.38 -5.49
CA ILE A 57 6.43 22.46 -4.13
C ILE A 57 7.11 23.64 -3.46
N THR A 58 6.33 24.67 -3.13
CA THR A 58 6.85 25.93 -2.57
C THR A 58 6.78 25.98 -1.04
N ASP A 59 5.99 25.10 -0.43
CA ASP A 59 5.96 24.93 1.02
C ASP A 59 7.20 24.11 1.46
N PRO A 60 8.12 24.69 2.26
CA PRO A 60 9.33 23.99 2.68
C PRO A 60 9.06 22.74 3.53
N ALA A 61 7.99 22.72 4.32
CA ALA A 61 7.64 21.57 5.14
C ALA A 61 7.16 20.41 4.26
N LEU A 62 6.24 20.69 3.33
CA LEU A 62 5.77 19.70 2.37
C LEU A 62 6.92 19.18 1.47
N ALA A 63 7.86 20.06 1.09
CA ALA A 63 9.02 19.64 0.31
C ALA A 63 9.90 18.65 1.08
N ALA A 64 10.10 18.87 2.38
CA ALA A 64 10.83 17.93 3.26
C ALA A 64 10.07 16.60 3.40
N ASP A 65 8.75 16.66 3.66
CA ASP A 65 7.91 15.47 3.79
C ASP A 65 7.91 14.63 2.49
N VAL A 66 7.90 15.26 1.32
CA VAL A 66 8.03 14.58 0.02
C VAL A 66 9.38 13.87 -0.13
N GLN A 67 10.48 14.44 0.35
CA GLN A 67 11.78 13.75 0.33
C GLN A 67 11.80 12.55 1.28
N ALA A 68 11.20 12.68 2.47
CA ALA A 68 11.12 11.61 3.44
C ALA A 68 10.22 10.46 2.95
N PHE A 69 9.06 10.77 2.38
CA PHE A 69 8.16 9.83 1.70
C PHE A 69 8.91 9.00 0.65
N VAL A 70 9.66 9.67 -0.24
CA VAL A 70 10.49 8.97 -1.25
C VAL A 70 11.48 8.00 -0.62
N GLY A 71 11.99 8.30 0.58
CA GLY A 71 12.87 7.43 1.35
C GLY A 71 12.14 6.21 1.93
N GLN A 72 10.99 6.39 2.58
CA GLN A 72 10.19 5.28 3.14
C GLN A 72 9.71 4.33 2.04
N GLU A 73 9.14 4.87 0.95
CA GLU A 73 8.71 4.09 -0.21
C GLU A 73 9.85 3.28 -0.84
N ALA A 74 11.07 3.84 -0.81
CA ALA A 74 12.26 3.13 -1.29
C ALA A 74 12.58 1.89 -0.45
N GLN A 75 12.25 1.92 0.84
CA GLN A 75 12.46 0.83 1.78
C GLN A 75 11.32 -0.20 1.70
N HIS A 76 10.08 0.25 1.54
CA HIS A 76 8.92 -0.63 1.37
C HIS A 76 9.12 -1.56 0.16
N PHE A 77 9.47 -0.99 -1.02
CA PHE A 77 9.55 -1.78 -2.25
C PHE A 77 10.63 -2.86 -2.20
N GLN A 78 11.74 -2.58 -1.52
CA GLN A 78 12.82 -3.55 -1.39
C GLN A 78 12.38 -4.75 -0.56
N ASN A 79 11.68 -4.52 0.55
CA ASN A 79 11.22 -5.60 1.42
C ASN A 79 10.08 -6.40 0.78
N HIS A 80 9.11 -5.73 0.15
CA HIS A 80 8.06 -6.41 -0.60
C HIS A 80 8.64 -7.23 -1.76
N ARG A 81 9.60 -6.69 -2.52
CA ARG A 81 10.26 -7.44 -3.59
C ARG A 81 10.91 -8.72 -3.09
N ARG A 82 11.65 -8.69 -1.97
CA ARG A 82 12.32 -9.87 -1.40
C ARG A 82 11.34 -10.98 -1.03
N VAL A 83 10.29 -10.65 -0.26
CA VAL A 83 9.28 -11.65 0.12
C VAL A 83 8.53 -12.16 -1.11
N ASN A 84 8.19 -11.29 -2.06
CA ASN A 84 7.49 -11.67 -3.28
C ASN A 84 8.31 -12.64 -4.14
N GLU A 85 9.63 -12.43 -4.27
CA GLU A 85 10.51 -13.35 -4.98
C GLU A 85 10.52 -14.74 -4.33
N MET A 86 10.53 -14.80 -2.99
CA MET A 86 10.37 -16.06 -2.24
C MET A 86 9.00 -16.71 -2.50
N VAL A 87 7.89 -15.96 -2.37
CA VAL A 87 6.54 -16.49 -2.61
C VAL A 87 6.43 -17.07 -4.02
N LEU A 88 6.91 -16.34 -5.04
CA LEU A 88 6.88 -16.79 -6.43
C LEU A 88 7.62 -18.11 -6.64
N ARG A 89 8.81 -18.29 -6.02
CA ARG A 89 9.54 -19.56 -6.07
C ARG A 89 8.71 -20.70 -5.47
N GLN A 90 8.09 -20.46 -4.32
CA GLN A 90 7.31 -21.48 -3.59
C GLN A 90 5.96 -21.82 -4.25
N LEU A 91 5.36 -20.90 -5.00
CA LEU A 91 4.12 -21.16 -5.77
C LEU A 91 4.37 -22.03 -7.01
N GLY A 92 5.63 -22.18 -7.44
CA GLY A 92 6.03 -22.95 -8.63
C GLY A 92 5.96 -22.15 -9.93
N GLU A 93 6.85 -22.48 -10.88
CA GLU A 93 7.07 -21.70 -12.11
C GLU A 93 5.80 -21.44 -12.94
N PRO A 94 4.89 -22.41 -13.18
CA PRO A 94 3.71 -22.12 -13.99
C PRO A 94 2.82 -21.01 -13.41
N ALA A 95 2.69 -20.96 -12.08
CA ALA A 95 1.94 -19.89 -11.41
C ALA A 95 2.74 -18.59 -11.40
N ALA A 96 4.05 -18.67 -11.14
CA ALA A 96 4.95 -17.52 -11.13
C ALA A 96 4.96 -16.81 -12.49
N GLU A 97 4.97 -17.52 -13.62
CA GLU A 97 4.89 -16.94 -14.97
C GLU A 97 3.61 -16.13 -15.20
N ARG A 98 2.45 -16.69 -14.82
CA ARG A 98 1.15 -15.98 -14.97
C ARG A 98 1.08 -14.77 -14.06
N ILE A 99 1.63 -14.86 -12.85
CA ILE A 99 1.72 -13.73 -11.92
C ILE A 99 2.65 -12.64 -12.48
N ARG A 100 3.85 -13.00 -12.95
CA ARG A 100 4.81 -12.06 -13.56
C ARG A 100 4.19 -11.32 -14.74
N ALA A 101 3.45 -12.00 -15.61
CA ALA A 101 2.75 -11.35 -16.73
C ALA A 101 1.76 -10.27 -16.27
N ILE A 102 1.00 -10.51 -15.19
CA ILE A 102 0.09 -9.51 -14.61
C ILE A 102 0.86 -8.32 -14.02
N LEU A 103 1.99 -8.60 -13.37
CA LEU A 103 2.85 -7.57 -12.77
C LEU A 103 3.55 -6.71 -13.83
N ASP A 104 4.01 -7.32 -14.92
CA ASP A 104 4.63 -6.63 -16.06
C ASP A 104 3.63 -5.69 -16.75
N GLU A 105 2.37 -6.13 -16.93
CA GLU A 105 1.30 -5.26 -17.41
C GLU A 105 1.07 -4.04 -16.48
N LEU A 106 1.05 -4.27 -15.17
CA LEU A 106 0.86 -3.21 -14.17
C LEU A 106 2.02 -2.21 -14.14
N ASP A 107 3.26 -2.69 -14.14
CA ASP A 107 4.46 -1.83 -14.19
C ASP A 107 4.51 -1.05 -15.53
N ALA A 108 4.17 -1.69 -16.65
CA ALA A 108 4.09 -1.02 -17.95
C ALA A 108 3.03 0.10 -17.96
N ASP A 109 1.87 -0.11 -17.34
CA ASP A 109 0.85 0.92 -17.18
C ASP A 109 1.39 2.13 -16.41
N TYR A 110 2.01 1.88 -15.24
CA TYR A 110 2.54 2.95 -14.39
C TYR A 110 3.72 3.69 -15.02
N ARG A 111 4.65 2.99 -15.68
CA ARG A 111 5.72 3.64 -16.45
C ARG A 111 5.16 4.50 -17.57
N ARG A 112 4.14 4.01 -18.30
CA ARG A 112 3.45 4.79 -19.33
C ARG A 112 2.78 6.01 -18.75
N PHE A 113 2.16 5.91 -17.56
CA PHE A 113 1.53 7.05 -16.90
C PHE A 113 2.55 8.11 -16.51
N ASN A 114 3.66 7.75 -15.86
CA ASN A 114 4.73 8.71 -15.57
C ASN A 114 5.29 9.36 -16.85
N ALA A 115 5.43 8.61 -17.94
CA ALA A 115 6.06 9.10 -19.17
C ALA A 115 5.14 9.90 -20.09
N LYS A 116 3.83 9.65 -20.09
CA LYS A 116 2.89 10.15 -21.11
C LYS A 116 1.69 10.90 -20.56
N ARG A 117 1.40 10.80 -19.26
CA ARG A 117 0.30 11.55 -18.64
C ARG A 117 0.83 12.81 -17.96
N SER A 118 -0.06 13.76 -17.73
CA SER A 118 0.29 14.98 -17.00
C SER A 118 0.58 14.70 -15.53
N ASP A 119 1.36 15.58 -14.90
CA ASP A 119 1.61 15.50 -13.46
C ASP A 119 0.31 15.55 -12.65
N ARG A 120 -0.67 16.34 -13.09
CA ARG A 120 -2.02 16.38 -12.51
C ARG A 120 -2.67 15.00 -12.48
N PHE A 121 -2.53 14.21 -13.55
CA PHE A 121 -3.06 12.84 -13.59
C PHE A 121 -2.29 11.93 -12.63
N ASN A 122 -0.95 12.03 -12.61
CA ASN A 122 -0.14 11.15 -11.77
C ASN A 122 -0.34 11.46 -10.27
N LEU A 123 -0.44 12.73 -9.89
CA LEU A 123 -0.72 13.16 -8.52
C LEU A 123 -2.06 12.64 -8.01
N VAL A 124 -3.11 12.70 -8.81
CA VAL A 124 -4.41 12.18 -8.37
C VAL A 124 -4.43 10.65 -8.28
N TYR A 125 -3.63 9.97 -9.10
CA TYR A 125 -3.45 8.54 -8.97
C TYR A 125 -2.70 8.18 -7.69
N ALA A 126 -1.59 8.88 -7.40
CA ALA A 126 -0.82 8.71 -6.18
C ALA A 126 -1.67 8.97 -4.93
N GLU A 127 -2.36 10.11 -4.86
CA GLU A 127 -3.28 10.43 -3.75
C GLU A 127 -4.38 9.36 -3.59
N GLY A 128 -4.89 8.83 -4.70
CA GLY A 128 -5.88 7.76 -4.67
C GLY A 128 -5.38 6.48 -4.01
N PHE A 129 -4.11 6.12 -4.24
CA PHE A 129 -3.48 4.99 -3.57
C PHE A 129 -3.28 5.27 -2.08
N GLU A 130 -2.60 6.37 -1.76
CA GLU A 130 -2.29 6.77 -0.38
C GLU A 130 -3.54 6.92 0.49
N ALA A 131 -4.62 7.48 -0.05
CA ALA A 131 -5.87 7.61 0.69
C ALA A 131 -6.49 6.23 1.00
N MET A 132 -6.37 5.27 0.09
CA MET A 132 -6.88 3.90 0.29
C MET A 132 -5.99 3.12 1.25
N THR A 133 -4.66 3.17 1.07
CA THR A 133 -3.69 2.46 1.92
C THR A 133 -3.71 3.01 3.35
N CYS A 134 -3.80 4.33 3.53
CA CYS A 134 -3.98 4.94 4.85
C CYS A 134 -5.28 4.44 5.53
N ALA A 135 -6.41 4.42 4.82
CA ALA A 135 -7.66 3.89 5.38
C ALA A 135 -7.57 2.40 5.77
N MET A 136 -6.88 1.60 4.95
CA MET A 136 -6.60 0.19 5.23
C MET A 136 -5.68 0.03 6.44
N ALA A 137 -4.56 0.75 6.48
CA ALA A 137 -3.55 0.73 7.53
C ALA A 137 -4.14 1.10 8.89
N MET A 138 -4.90 2.20 8.95
CA MET A 138 -5.60 2.60 10.17
C MET A 138 -6.57 1.53 10.67
N SER A 139 -7.32 0.89 9.76
CA SER A 139 -8.25 -0.18 10.14
C SER A 139 -7.52 -1.42 10.64
N MET A 140 -6.37 -1.75 10.03
CA MET A 140 -5.52 -2.85 10.47
C MET A 140 -4.95 -2.60 11.88
N MET A 141 -4.47 -1.39 12.14
CA MET A 141 -3.94 -0.99 13.46
C MET A 141 -5.01 -0.97 14.54
N GLU A 142 -6.21 -0.49 14.23
CA GLU A 142 -7.36 -0.49 15.14
C GLU A 142 -7.73 -1.93 15.54
N ARG A 143 -7.84 -2.83 14.56
CA ARG A 143 -8.14 -4.24 14.81
C ARG A 143 -7.05 -4.93 15.62
N ALA A 144 -5.79 -4.64 15.33
CA ALA A 144 -4.67 -5.16 16.10
C ALA A 144 -4.70 -4.68 17.56
N ALA A 145 -4.98 -3.39 17.79
CA ALA A 145 -5.11 -2.82 19.14
C ALA A 145 -6.27 -3.45 19.94
N ASN A 146 -7.33 -3.86 19.25
CA ASN A 146 -8.49 -4.53 19.85
C ASN A 146 -8.34 -6.06 19.96
N GLY A 147 -7.16 -6.63 19.64
CA GLY A 147 -6.91 -8.07 19.72
C GLY A 147 -7.57 -8.90 18.63
N GLU A 148 -8.11 -8.27 17.58
CA GLU A 148 -8.79 -8.92 16.45
C GLU A 148 -7.83 -9.32 15.31
N SER A 149 -6.52 -9.18 15.53
CA SER A 149 -5.52 -9.65 14.57
C SER A 149 -5.63 -11.17 14.45
N THR A 150 -5.94 -11.65 13.24
CA THR A 150 -6.20 -13.07 12.99
C THR A 150 -4.98 -13.90 13.35
N SER A 151 -5.18 -14.90 14.21
CA SER A 151 -4.39 -16.13 14.42
C SER A 151 -3.11 -16.33 13.59
N GLY A 152 -1.98 -16.47 14.27
CA GLY A 152 -0.65 -16.79 13.73
C GLY A 152 0.45 -16.05 14.49
N GLY A 153 1.63 -16.66 14.67
CA GLY A 153 2.76 -16.02 15.35
C GLY A 153 3.18 -14.71 14.68
N PHE A 154 3.80 -13.79 15.44
CA PHE A 154 4.30 -12.51 14.94
C PHE A 154 5.61 -12.68 14.13
N GLY A 155 5.54 -13.42 13.03
CA GLY A 155 6.67 -13.68 12.12
C GLY A 155 7.01 -12.51 11.20
N PRO A 156 8.10 -12.61 10.41
CA PRO A 156 8.59 -11.54 9.54
C PRO A 156 7.55 -10.96 8.57
N TRP A 157 6.64 -11.80 8.05
CA TRP A 157 5.54 -11.34 7.18
C TRP A 157 4.61 -10.33 7.85
N ARG A 158 4.21 -10.61 9.08
CA ARG A 158 3.35 -9.70 9.86
C ARG A 158 4.11 -8.46 10.30
N GLN A 159 5.40 -8.60 10.59
CA GLN A 159 6.27 -7.47 10.92
C GLN A 159 6.41 -6.50 9.74
N LEU A 160 6.61 -7.01 8.51
CA LEU A 160 6.62 -6.20 7.30
C LEU A 160 5.32 -5.40 7.16
N TRP A 161 4.17 -6.05 7.25
CA TRP A 161 2.88 -5.35 7.14
C TRP A 161 2.63 -4.36 8.27
N ALA A 162 3.00 -4.70 9.51
CA ALA A 162 2.86 -3.80 10.65
C ALA A 162 3.73 -2.56 10.48
N TRP A 163 5.00 -2.73 10.12
CA TRP A 163 5.93 -1.64 9.83
C TRP A 163 5.42 -0.77 8.68
N HIS A 164 5.12 -1.36 7.52
CA HIS A 164 4.65 -0.63 6.36
C HIS A 164 3.36 0.13 6.67
N ALA A 165 2.36 -0.51 7.27
CA ALA A 165 1.13 0.19 7.64
C ALA A 165 1.33 1.30 8.69
N ALA A 166 2.35 1.21 9.53
CA ALA A 166 2.68 2.30 10.44
C ALA A 166 3.26 3.50 9.68
N GLU A 167 4.19 3.27 8.75
CA GLU A 167 4.77 4.32 7.89
C GLU A 167 3.72 4.91 6.92
N GLU A 168 2.79 4.12 6.40
CA GLU A 168 1.61 4.60 5.64
C GLU A 168 0.79 5.65 6.39
N ILE A 169 0.78 5.56 7.72
CA ILE A 169 0.07 6.52 8.57
C ILE A 169 0.96 7.71 8.91
N GLU A 170 2.29 7.56 9.03
CA GLU A 170 3.23 8.67 9.17
C GLU A 170 3.15 9.59 7.95
N HIS A 171 3.27 9.06 6.74
CA HIS A 171 3.32 9.86 5.51
C HIS A 171 1.96 10.14 4.86
N ARG A 172 0.86 9.84 5.55
CA ARG A 172 -0.54 9.95 5.06
C ARG A 172 -0.94 11.28 4.44
N THR A 173 -0.22 12.36 4.76
CA THR A 173 -0.51 13.71 4.25
C THR A 173 0.14 14.00 2.93
N VAL A 174 1.24 13.32 2.57
CA VAL A 174 2.16 13.77 1.52
C VAL A 174 1.52 13.83 0.14
N ALA A 175 0.92 12.74 -0.35
CA ALA A 175 0.31 12.75 -1.67
C ALA A 175 -0.94 13.64 -1.74
N PHE A 176 -1.71 13.72 -0.64
CA PHE A 176 -2.87 14.61 -0.54
C PHE A 176 -2.45 16.07 -0.61
N GLU A 177 -1.47 16.49 0.19
CA GLU A 177 -0.98 17.87 0.24
C GLU A 177 -0.26 18.24 -1.05
N ALA A 178 0.51 17.34 -1.68
CA ALA A 178 1.09 17.56 -3.00
C ALA A 178 0.01 17.76 -4.08
N PHE A 179 -1.07 16.97 -4.04
CA PHE A 179 -2.22 17.15 -4.94
C PHE A 179 -2.94 18.48 -4.68
N GLU A 180 -3.24 18.82 -3.42
CA GLU A 180 -3.93 20.06 -3.09
C GLU A 180 -3.08 21.29 -3.44
N HIS A 181 -1.77 21.25 -3.19
CA HIS A 181 -0.83 22.35 -3.48
C HIS A 181 -0.74 22.66 -4.98
N LEU A 182 -0.75 21.64 -5.85
CA LEU A 182 -0.51 21.80 -7.29
C LEU A 182 -1.77 21.71 -8.15
N VAL A 183 -2.85 21.11 -7.64
CA VAL A 183 -4.08 20.83 -8.40
C VAL A 183 -5.34 21.34 -7.69
N GLY A 184 -5.50 21.07 -6.40
CA GLY A 184 -6.56 21.65 -5.54
C GLY A 184 -8.00 21.43 -6.01
N SER A 185 -8.29 20.32 -6.70
CA SER A 185 -9.59 20.11 -7.35
C SER A 185 -10.32 18.89 -6.76
N TYR A 186 -11.20 19.12 -5.77
CA TYR A 186 -12.00 18.09 -5.12
C TYR A 186 -12.73 17.11 -6.07
N PRO A 187 -13.54 17.55 -7.07
CA PRO A 187 -14.21 16.59 -7.95
C PRO A 187 -13.21 15.78 -8.78
N TYR A 188 -12.08 16.39 -9.16
CA TYR A 188 -11.02 15.68 -9.87
C TYR A 188 -10.32 14.67 -8.96
N ARG A 189 -10.09 15.00 -7.68
CA ARG A 189 -9.58 14.09 -6.64
C ARG A 189 -10.44 12.85 -6.59
N VAL A 190 -11.70 12.99 -6.21
CA VAL A 190 -12.64 11.87 -6.06
C VAL A 190 -12.70 10.97 -7.30
N ILE A 191 -12.86 11.55 -8.49
CA ILE A 191 -12.95 10.77 -9.73
C ILE A 191 -11.62 10.09 -10.07
N GLY A 192 -10.49 10.78 -9.87
CA GLY A 192 -9.16 10.25 -10.11
C GLY A 192 -8.81 9.12 -9.13
N SER A 193 -9.07 9.32 -7.84
CA SER A 193 -8.83 8.33 -6.79
C SER A 193 -9.62 7.04 -7.05
N LEU A 194 -10.91 7.16 -7.40
CA LEU A 194 -11.74 5.99 -7.74
C LEU A 194 -11.20 5.23 -8.97
N ARG A 195 -10.69 5.94 -9.97
CA ARG A 195 -10.07 5.31 -11.15
C ARG A 195 -8.77 4.59 -10.79
N ALA A 196 -7.92 5.21 -9.98
CA ALA A 196 -6.67 4.65 -9.51
C ALA A 196 -6.92 3.37 -8.70
N GLN A 197 -7.80 3.45 -7.70
CA GLN A 197 -8.15 2.33 -6.84
C GLN A 197 -8.81 1.19 -7.62
N PHE A 198 -9.69 1.49 -8.59
CA PHE A 198 -10.26 0.45 -9.45
C PHE A 198 -9.20 -0.25 -10.31
N HIS A 199 -8.28 0.50 -10.93
CA HIS A 199 -7.19 -0.04 -11.73
C HIS A 199 -6.31 -0.99 -10.91
N PHE A 200 -5.94 -0.57 -9.70
CA PHE A 200 -5.11 -1.35 -8.80
C PHE A 200 -5.82 -2.57 -8.20
N GLN A 201 -7.06 -2.40 -7.73
CA GLN A 201 -7.86 -3.50 -7.20
C GLN A 201 -8.13 -4.58 -8.27
N ARG A 202 -8.29 -4.19 -9.54
CA ARG A 202 -8.41 -5.15 -10.64
C ARG A 202 -7.16 -6.03 -10.76
N SER A 203 -5.96 -5.46 -10.62
CA SER A 203 -4.70 -6.22 -10.63
C SER A 203 -4.60 -7.15 -9.43
N ILE A 204 -4.91 -6.66 -8.22
CA ILE A 204 -4.94 -7.50 -7.01
C ILE A 204 -5.88 -8.69 -7.18
N VAL A 205 -7.09 -8.49 -7.70
CA VAL A 205 -8.05 -9.58 -7.91
C VAL A 205 -7.52 -10.61 -8.92
N ARG A 206 -6.82 -10.19 -9.98
CA ARG A 206 -6.19 -11.12 -10.93
C ARG A 206 -5.09 -11.93 -10.27
N LEU A 207 -4.21 -11.27 -9.50
CA LEU A 207 -3.11 -11.90 -8.78
C LEU A 207 -3.61 -12.89 -7.71
N GLN A 208 -4.61 -12.47 -6.92
CA GLN A 208 -5.22 -13.31 -5.89
C GLN A 208 -5.79 -14.61 -6.49
N ARG A 209 -6.39 -14.54 -7.69
CA ARG A 209 -6.89 -15.74 -8.38
C ARG A 209 -5.77 -16.71 -8.73
N GLU A 210 -4.62 -16.21 -9.18
CA GLU A 210 -3.47 -17.06 -9.48
C GLU A 210 -2.91 -17.73 -8.22
N VAL A 211 -2.79 -16.98 -7.11
CA VAL A 211 -2.38 -17.54 -5.81
C VAL A 211 -3.36 -18.62 -5.35
N LEU A 212 -4.66 -18.35 -5.35
CA LEU A 212 -5.67 -19.31 -4.93
C LEU A 212 -5.74 -20.56 -5.83
N ALA A 213 -5.51 -20.39 -7.13
CA ALA A 213 -5.47 -21.51 -8.07
C ALA A 213 -4.37 -22.53 -7.73
N THR A 214 -3.22 -22.09 -7.21
CA THR A 214 -2.15 -23.00 -6.75
C THR A 214 -2.58 -23.89 -5.57
N ARG A 215 -3.58 -23.44 -4.80
CA ARG A 215 -4.15 -24.18 -3.67
C ARG A 215 -5.47 -24.88 -4.03
N GLY A 216 -5.81 -24.95 -5.33
CA GLY A 216 -7.04 -25.58 -5.80
C GLY A 216 -8.33 -24.83 -5.42
N VAL A 217 -8.23 -23.58 -4.96
CA VAL A 217 -9.36 -22.77 -4.50
C VAL A 217 -9.78 -21.78 -5.58
N ARG A 218 -11.09 -21.63 -5.76
CA ARG A 218 -11.70 -20.58 -6.59
C ARG A 218 -12.63 -19.74 -5.73
N THR A 219 -12.56 -18.42 -5.87
CA THR A 219 -13.42 -17.50 -5.12
C THR A 219 -14.14 -16.53 -6.05
N ARG A 220 -15.37 -16.17 -5.68
CA ARG A 220 -16.12 -15.03 -6.23
C ARG A 220 -16.06 -13.80 -5.32
N ARG A 221 -15.34 -13.90 -4.21
CA ARG A 221 -15.19 -12.83 -3.22
C ARG A 221 -14.09 -11.88 -3.70
N PHE A 222 -14.47 -10.71 -4.18
CA PHE A 222 -13.55 -9.70 -4.74
C PHE A 222 -13.46 -8.43 -3.90
N LEU A 223 -14.29 -8.32 -2.86
CA LEU A 223 -14.22 -7.21 -1.92
C LEU A 223 -13.01 -7.38 -1.01
N PRO A 224 -12.16 -6.34 -0.86
CA PRO A 224 -11.03 -6.38 0.05
C PRO A 224 -11.44 -6.77 1.48
N PRO A 225 -10.64 -7.58 2.20
CA PRO A 225 -10.95 -7.99 3.57
C PRO A 225 -11.19 -6.81 4.51
N TRP A 226 -10.32 -5.80 4.45
CA TRP A 226 -10.44 -4.57 5.24
C TRP A 226 -11.75 -3.81 4.95
N PHE A 227 -12.21 -3.81 3.70
CA PHE A 227 -13.47 -3.18 3.29
C PHE A 227 -14.72 -4.01 3.65
N ARG A 228 -14.57 -5.24 4.13
CA ARG A 228 -15.73 -5.99 4.67
C ARG A 228 -16.06 -5.57 6.09
N THR A 229 -15.09 -5.00 6.79
CA THR A 229 -15.26 -4.53 8.16
C THR A 229 -15.99 -3.19 8.20
N ASP A 230 -16.74 -3.00 9.28
CA ASP A 230 -17.50 -1.78 9.52
C ASP A 230 -16.58 -0.55 9.65
N ASP A 231 -15.47 -0.70 10.37
CA ASP A 231 -14.45 0.32 10.54
C ASP A 231 -13.75 0.66 9.21
N GLY A 232 -13.23 -0.34 8.50
CA GLY A 232 -12.53 -0.13 7.23
C GLY A 232 -13.40 0.53 6.16
N ARG A 233 -14.69 0.16 6.07
CA ARG A 233 -15.65 0.87 5.20
C ARG A 233 -15.84 2.32 5.60
N ARG A 234 -16.03 2.61 6.89
CA ARG A 234 -16.22 3.97 7.37
C ARG A 234 -15.00 4.85 7.09
N ARG A 235 -13.78 4.33 7.32
CA ARG A 235 -12.52 5.04 7.04
C ARG A 235 -12.35 5.30 5.54
N TYR A 236 -12.58 4.29 4.70
CA TYR A 236 -12.53 4.46 3.24
C TYR A 236 -13.54 5.48 2.73
N LEU A 237 -14.81 5.38 3.13
CA LEU A 237 -15.83 6.35 2.69
C LEU A 237 -15.55 7.77 3.18
N ARG A 238 -14.83 7.92 4.31
CA ARG A 238 -14.40 9.23 4.82
C ARG A 238 -13.41 9.92 3.88
N THR A 239 -12.57 9.18 3.14
CA THR A 239 -11.56 9.76 2.22
C THR A 239 -12.17 10.58 1.09
N PHE A 240 -13.42 10.29 0.72
CA PHE A 240 -14.15 11.00 -0.33
C PHE A 240 -14.99 12.16 0.17
N ARG A 241 -15.00 12.46 1.47
CA ARG A 241 -15.73 13.64 1.97
C ARG A 241 -15.04 14.92 1.51
N ARG A 242 -15.82 15.96 1.24
CA ARG A 242 -15.26 17.29 0.89
C ARG A 242 -14.40 17.89 2.01
N SER A 243 -14.73 17.60 3.26
CA SER A 243 -13.97 18.02 4.45
C SER A 243 -12.84 17.05 4.82
N TYR A 244 -12.52 16.08 3.97
CA TYR A 244 -11.44 15.13 4.25
C TYR A 244 -10.09 15.83 4.21
N HIS A 245 -9.33 15.67 5.29
CA HIS A 245 -7.92 15.98 5.35
C HIS A 245 -7.22 14.87 6.16
N PRO A 246 -6.21 14.18 5.62
CA PRO A 246 -5.56 13.07 6.32
C PRO A 246 -4.87 13.48 7.62
N ALA A 247 -4.40 14.73 7.74
CA ALA A 247 -3.84 15.25 8.99
C ALA A 247 -4.86 15.26 10.15
N ALA A 248 -6.17 15.33 9.88
CA ALA A 248 -7.23 15.31 10.89
C ALA A 248 -7.67 13.89 11.28
N LEU A 249 -6.93 12.87 10.83
CA LEU A 249 -7.11 11.49 11.26
C LEU A 249 -6.27 11.26 12.52
N GLU A 250 -6.91 10.75 13.57
CA GLU A 250 -6.27 10.36 14.82
C GLU A 250 -5.70 8.94 14.70
N PRO A 251 -4.37 8.79 14.68
CA PRO A 251 -3.73 7.48 14.58
C PRO A 251 -3.86 6.71 15.90
N SER A 252 -3.89 5.37 15.82
CA SER A 252 -3.83 4.53 17.02
C SER A 252 -2.50 4.73 17.76
N PRO A 253 -2.48 4.77 19.11
CA PRO A 253 -1.23 4.80 19.88
C PRO A 253 -0.28 3.62 19.57
N LEU A 254 -0.82 2.52 19.03
CA LEU A 254 -0.06 1.35 18.60
C LEU A 254 1.00 1.69 17.53
N ILE A 255 0.79 2.74 16.74
CA ILE A 255 1.68 3.10 15.63
C ILE A 255 3.08 3.46 16.16
N GLY A 256 3.17 4.32 17.17
CA GLY A 256 4.45 4.67 17.79
C GLY A 256 5.16 3.46 18.39
N MET A 257 4.40 2.55 18.99
CA MET A 257 4.93 1.28 19.52
C MET A 257 5.53 0.42 18.40
N VAL A 258 4.80 0.22 17.30
CA VAL A 258 5.25 -0.57 16.15
C VAL A 258 6.51 0.04 15.54
N LEU A 259 6.53 1.35 15.31
CA LEU A 259 7.68 2.03 14.70
C LEU A 259 8.94 1.94 15.55
N SER A 260 8.81 2.00 16.88
CA SER A 260 9.93 1.85 17.82
C SER A 260 10.61 0.47 17.74
N MET A 261 9.94 -0.55 17.19
CA MET A 261 10.52 -1.88 16.98
C MET A 261 11.51 -1.93 15.81
N PHE A 262 11.46 -0.95 14.90
CA PHE A 262 12.18 -0.98 13.61
C PHE A 262 13.24 0.12 13.46
N GLY A 263 13.57 0.81 14.55
CA GLY A 263 14.60 1.84 14.57
C GLY A 263 14.21 3.02 15.47
N PRO A 264 15.12 4.01 15.63
CA PRO A 264 14.78 5.22 16.37
C PRO A 264 13.57 5.93 15.74
N THR A 265 12.70 6.43 16.61
CA THR A 265 11.60 7.35 16.28
C THR A 265 12.14 8.73 16.01
#